data_AF-A0A1Q8TPP3-F1
#
_entry.id   AF-A0A1Q8TPP3-F1
#
_cell.length_a   1.000
_cell.length_b   1.000
_cell.length_c   1.000
_cell.angle_alpha   90.00
_cell.angle_beta   90.00
_cell.angle_gamma   90.00
#
_symmetry.space_group_name_H-M   'P 1'
#
loop_
_entity.id
_entity.type
_entity.pdbx_description
1 polymer ?
#
loop_
_entity_poly.entity_id
_entity_poly.type
_entity_poly.pdbx_seq_one_letter_code
_entity_poly.pdbx_strand_id
1 'polypeptide(L)'
;MLAFTALQTVEAALSDYRSDALERLGRTEGACAEARRAYQTEQGRRWFRHNPNGADAIAAATKAADTARERTAEYLLATRLKQLREQTAARTEQAPAVPWTDRLPALAARPLHTDTAGAVIA
;
A
#
# COMPACT_ATOMS: atom_id res chain seq x y z
N MET A 1 28.08 -12.37 2.46
CA MET A 1 27.74 -10.92 2.50
C MET A 1 26.64 -10.50 1.52
N LEU A 2 26.44 -11.18 0.37
CA LEU A 2 25.40 -10.81 -0.62
C LEU A 2 23.95 -10.93 -0.13
N ALA A 3 23.63 -11.89 0.75
CA ALA A 3 22.27 -12.09 1.25
C ALA A 3 21.78 -10.95 2.15
N PHE A 4 22.69 -10.35 2.93
CA PHE A 4 22.36 -9.22 3.83
C PHE A 4 22.10 -7.94 3.04
N THR A 5 22.93 -7.63 2.05
CA THR A 5 22.72 -6.49 1.16
C THR A 5 21.44 -6.64 0.34
N ALA A 6 21.13 -7.85 -0.14
CA ALA A 6 19.88 -8.13 -0.85
C ALA A 6 18.65 -7.91 0.05
N LEU A 7 18.72 -8.35 1.32
CA LEU A 7 17.63 -8.11 2.27
C LEU A 7 17.42 -6.61 2.52
N GLN A 8 18.49 -5.86 2.77
CA GLN A 8 18.41 -4.41 2.96
C GLN A 8 17.82 -3.68 1.74
N THR A 9 18.17 -4.10 0.52
CA THR A 9 17.58 -3.52 -0.70
C THR A 9 16.09 -3.80 -0.83
N VAL A 10 15.64 -4.99 -0.40
CA VAL A 10 14.22 -5.35 -0.40
C VAL A 10 13.45 -4.58 0.67
N GLU A 11 14.02 -4.42 1.87
CA GLU A 11 13.43 -3.62 2.95
C GLU A 11 13.29 -2.15 2.57
N ALA A 12 14.32 -1.57 1.94
CA ALA A 12 14.28 -0.21 1.43
C ALA A 12 13.18 -0.04 0.35
N ALA A 13 13.16 -0.92 -0.65
CA ALA A 13 12.14 -0.89 -1.69
C ALA A 13 10.72 -1.06 -1.12
N LEU A 14 10.54 -1.87 -0.06
CA LEU A 14 9.26 -2.06 0.60
C LEU A 14 8.75 -0.77 1.24
N SER A 15 9.62 0.03 1.85
CA SER A 15 9.26 1.33 2.41
C SER A 15 8.76 2.29 1.33
N ASP A 16 9.45 2.33 0.19
CA ASP A 16 9.07 3.17 -0.95
C ASP A 16 7.73 2.73 -1.53
N TYR A 17 7.55 1.43 -1.77
CA TYR A 17 6.28 0.87 -2.23
C TYR A 17 5.12 1.13 -1.27
N ARG A 18 5.37 1.05 0.05
CA ARG A 18 4.36 1.37 1.05
C ARG A 18 3.98 2.84 0.97
N SER A 19 4.95 3.73 0.87
CA SER A 19 4.72 5.18 0.78
C SER A 19 3.90 5.53 -0.45
N ASP A 20 4.27 5.01 -1.62
CA ASP A 20 3.52 5.17 -2.87
C ASP A 20 2.09 4.62 -2.78
N ALA A 21 1.93 3.45 -2.16
CA ALA A 21 0.62 2.85 -1.96
C ALA A 21 -0.27 3.72 -1.05
N LEU A 22 0.27 4.23 0.06
CA LEU A 22 -0.45 5.11 0.96
C LEU A 22 -0.81 6.43 0.28
N GLU A 23 0.08 6.99 -0.54
CA GLU A 23 -0.19 8.22 -1.29
C GLU A 23 -1.33 8.02 -2.30
N ARG A 24 -1.35 6.88 -3.02
CA ARG A 24 -2.46 6.51 -3.92
C ARG A 24 -3.76 6.27 -3.16
N LEU A 25 -3.70 5.54 -2.04
CA LEU A 25 -4.87 5.23 -1.22
C LEU A 25 -5.45 6.48 -0.54
N GLY A 26 -4.60 7.43 -0.15
CA GLY A 26 -5.03 8.72 0.41
C GLY A 26 -5.84 9.58 -0.57
N ARG A 27 -5.67 9.36 -1.88
CA ARG A 27 -6.44 10.03 -2.94
C ARG A 27 -7.77 9.34 -3.26
N THR A 28 -8.04 8.17 -2.70
CA THR A 28 -9.31 7.46 -2.92
C THR A 28 -10.47 8.25 -2.36
N GLU A 29 -11.67 8.02 -2.90
CA GLU A 29 -12.89 8.68 -2.44
C GLU A 29 -13.17 8.42 -0.96
N GLY A 30 -12.96 7.20 -0.47
CA GLY A 30 -13.14 6.85 0.93
C GLY A 30 -12.22 7.66 1.86
N ALA A 31 -10.93 7.76 1.53
CA ALA A 31 -9.98 8.56 2.31
C ALA A 31 -10.29 10.07 2.22
N CYS A 32 -10.71 10.57 1.06
CA CYS A 32 -11.13 11.95 0.88
C CYS A 32 -12.42 12.29 1.65
N ALA A 33 -13.37 11.35 1.70
CA ALA A 33 -14.63 11.50 2.42
C ALA A 33 -14.37 11.58 3.94
N GLU A 34 -13.54 10.68 4.47
CA GLU A 34 -13.20 10.69 5.89
C GLU A 34 -12.40 11.94 6.28
N ALA A 35 -11.46 12.37 5.42
CA ALA A 35 -10.74 13.64 5.59
C ALA A 35 -11.70 14.84 5.65
N ARG A 36 -12.68 14.89 4.74
CA ARG A 36 -13.69 15.96 4.72
C ARG A 36 -14.57 15.95 5.97
N ARG A 37 -14.96 14.75 6.43
CA ARG A 37 -15.73 14.59 7.66
C ARG A 37 -14.94 15.07 8.89
N ALA A 38 -13.67 14.70 8.99
CA ALA A 38 -12.78 15.14 10.06
C ALA A 38 -12.59 16.66 10.04
N TYR A 39 -12.38 17.24 8.85
CA TYR A 39 -12.28 18.69 8.66
C TYR A 39 -13.54 19.43 9.19
N GLN A 40 -14.72 19.00 8.75
CA GLN A 40 -15.99 19.60 9.17
C GLN A 40 -16.24 19.43 10.67
N THR A 41 -15.85 18.28 11.22
CA THR A 41 -15.99 18.00 12.66
C THR A 41 -15.11 18.93 13.49
N GLU A 42 -13.87 19.14 13.09
CA GLU A 42 -12.97 20.09 13.75
C GLU A 42 -13.45 21.53 13.63
N GLN A 43 -13.88 21.96 12.43
CA GLN A 43 -14.47 23.28 12.25
C GLN A 43 -15.70 23.51 13.14
N GLY A 44 -16.50 22.48 13.38
CA GLY A 44 -17.69 22.54 14.24
C GLY A 44 -17.40 22.64 15.74
N ARG A 45 -16.13 22.59 16.17
CA ARG A 45 -15.79 22.65 17.59
C ARG A 45 -16.14 24.00 18.23
N ARG A 46 -16.51 23.94 19.51
CA ARG A 46 -16.99 25.10 20.28
C ARG A 46 -16.03 26.29 20.22
N TRP A 47 -14.73 26.05 20.30
CA TRP A 47 -13.70 27.10 20.30
C TRP A 47 -13.47 27.73 18.92
N PHE A 48 -13.86 27.07 17.82
CA PHE A 48 -13.78 27.63 16.46
C PHE A 48 -15.11 28.18 15.95
N ARG A 49 -16.22 27.94 16.66
CA ARG A 49 -17.58 28.35 16.24
C ARG A 49 -17.71 29.84 15.89
N HIS A 50 -17.01 30.72 16.62
CA HIS A 50 -17.09 32.17 16.42
C HIS A 50 -16.08 32.72 15.41
N ASN A 51 -15.07 31.91 15.04
CA ASN A 51 -14.09 32.26 14.01
C ASN A 51 -13.64 31.02 13.24
N PRO A 52 -14.54 30.41 12.43
CA PRO A 52 -14.24 29.16 11.72
C PRO A 52 -13.19 29.34 10.62
N ASN A 53 -13.02 30.56 10.13
CA ASN A 53 -12.05 30.93 9.11
C ASN A 53 -10.75 31.50 9.69
N GLY A 54 -10.60 31.50 11.02
CA GLY A 54 -9.36 31.92 11.67
C GLY A 54 -8.21 30.98 11.32
N ALA A 55 -6.98 31.51 11.31
CA ALA A 55 -5.80 30.72 10.96
C ALA A 55 -5.68 29.44 11.80
N ASP A 56 -5.96 29.52 13.11
CA ASP A 56 -5.91 28.36 14.02
C ASP A 56 -7.01 27.33 13.71
N ALA A 57 -8.21 27.79 13.35
CA ALA A 57 -9.32 26.92 12.99
C ALA A 57 -9.02 26.15 11.70
N ILE A 58 -8.50 26.85 10.69
CA ILE A 58 -8.08 26.27 9.42
C ILE A 58 -6.93 25.29 9.64
N ALA A 59 -5.92 25.65 10.43
CA ALA A 59 -4.78 24.80 10.71
C ALA A 59 -5.20 23.51 11.44
N ALA A 60 -6.04 23.63 12.47
CA ALA A 60 -6.55 22.48 13.22
C ALA A 60 -7.41 21.55 12.35
N ALA A 61 -8.34 22.11 11.59
CA ALA A 61 -9.20 21.34 10.70
C ALA A 61 -8.40 20.65 9.59
N THR A 62 -7.42 21.33 8.99
CA THR A 62 -6.53 20.76 7.97
C THR A 62 -5.71 19.61 8.54
N LYS A 63 -5.10 19.81 9.71
CA LYS A 63 -4.32 18.76 10.39
C LYS A 63 -5.17 17.52 10.69
N ALA A 64 -6.40 17.70 11.15
CA ALA A 64 -7.29 16.57 11.40
C ALA A 64 -7.73 15.86 10.11
N ALA A 65 -7.99 16.61 9.04
CA ALA A 65 -8.30 16.05 7.72
C ALA A 65 -7.15 15.19 7.19
N ASP A 66 -5.91 15.68 7.28
CA ASP A 66 -4.73 14.96 6.82
C ASP A 66 -4.48 13.70 7.66
N THR A 67 -4.61 13.82 8.99
CA THR A 67 -4.51 12.67 9.90
C THR A 67 -5.57 11.61 9.59
N ALA A 68 -6.81 12.02 9.32
CA ALA A 68 -7.89 11.11 8.97
C ALA A 68 -7.66 10.44 7.61
N ARG A 69 -7.15 11.19 6.62
CA ARG A 69 -6.77 10.67 5.30
C ARG A 69 -5.70 9.59 5.43
N GLU A 70 -4.64 9.87 6.19
CA GLU A 70 -3.52 8.96 6.42
C GLU A 70 -4.01 7.66 7.08
N ARG A 71 -4.73 7.76 8.20
CA ARG A 71 -5.29 6.58 8.90
C ARG A 71 -6.21 5.74 8.01
N THR A 72 -7.00 6.40 7.17
CA THR A 72 -7.90 5.69 6.24
C THR A 72 -7.09 4.97 5.15
N ALA A 73 -6.06 5.61 4.61
CA ALA A 73 -5.16 4.97 3.64
C ALA A 73 -4.46 3.75 4.25
N GLU A 74 -3.97 3.85 5.49
CA GLU A 74 -3.37 2.74 6.22
C GLU A 74 -4.35 1.59 6.44
N TYR A 75 -5.58 1.90 6.85
CA TYR A 75 -6.64 0.91 7.04
C TYR A 75 -6.97 0.18 5.73
N LEU A 76 -7.09 0.91 4.62
CA LEU A 76 -7.34 0.33 3.31
C LEU A 76 -6.19 -0.57 2.86
N LEU A 77 -4.95 -0.14 3.08
CA LEU A 77 -3.77 -0.95 2.77
C LEU A 77 -3.78 -2.26 3.58
N ALA A 78 -3.99 -2.18 4.89
CA ALA A 78 -4.05 -3.34 5.77
C ALA A 78 -5.16 -4.32 5.34
N THR A 79 -6.34 -3.78 5.00
CA THR A 79 -7.49 -4.57 4.54
C THR A 79 -7.17 -5.29 3.23
N ARG A 80 -6.56 -4.60 2.26
CA ARG A 80 -6.19 -5.20 0.98
C ARG A 80 -5.13 -6.29 1.14
N LEU A 81 -4.13 -6.05 1.98
CA LEU A 81 -3.09 -7.04 2.28
C LEU A 81 -3.67 -8.28 2.95
N LYS A 82 -4.65 -8.13 3.85
CA LYS A 82 -5.37 -9.25 4.44
C LYS A 82 -6.11 -10.07 3.38
N GLN A 83 -6.89 -9.41 2.52
CA GLN A 83 -7.63 -10.08 1.43
C GLN A 83 -6.70 -10.83 0.48
N LEU A 84 -5.55 -10.25 0.12
CA LEU A 84 -4.58 -10.90 -0.76
C LEU A 84 -3.97 -12.15 -0.12
N ARG A 85 -3.71 -12.12 1.19
CA ARG A 85 -3.22 -13.30 1.92
C ARG A 85 -4.26 -14.41 1.94
N GLU A 86 -5.52 -14.07 2.23
CA GLU A 86 -6.64 -15.03 2.22
C GLU A 86 -6.86 -15.65 0.83
N GLN A 87 -6.83 -14.83 -0.23
CA GLN A 87 -6.93 -15.31 -1.61
C GLN A 87 -5.78 -16.26 -1.99
N THR A 88 -4.56 -15.96 -1.53
CA THR A 88 -3.39 -16.80 -1.79
C THR A 88 -3.51 -18.14 -1.04
N ALA A 89 -3.97 -18.11 0.21
CA ALA A 89 -4.24 -19.30 1.00
C ALA A 89 -5.30 -20.19 0.32
N ALA A 90 -6.45 -19.62 -0.05
CA ALA A 90 -7.52 -20.35 -0.73
C ALA A 90 -7.06 -20.98 -2.07
N ARG A 91 -6.22 -20.27 -2.84
CA ARG A 91 -5.63 -20.82 -4.07
C ARG A 91 -4.71 -22.00 -3.79
N THR A 92 -3.96 -21.95 -2.69
CA THR A 92 -3.03 -23.02 -2.30
C THR A 92 -3.79 -24.25 -1.83
N GLU A 93 -4.90 -24.07 -1.11
CA GLU A 93 -5.79 -25.16 -0.68
C GLU A 93 -6.51 -25.84 -1.86
N GLN A 94 -6.90 -25.10 -2.89
CA GLN A 94 -7.58 -25.65 -4.06
C GLN A 94 -6.66 -26.37 -5.05
N ALA A 95 -5.36 -26.05 -5.06
CA ALA A 95 -4.41 -26.71 -5.93
C ALA A 95 -3.93 -28.01 -5.25
N PRO A 96 -4.23 -29.21 -5.79
CA PRO A 96 -3.64 -30.43 -5.25
C PRO A 96 -2.12 -30.29 -5.30
N ALA A 97 -1.46 -30.57 -4.18
CA ALA A 97 -0.02 -30.54 -4.09
C ALA A 97 0.55 -31.66 -4.97
N VAL A 98 0.75 -31.39 -6.27
CA VAL A 98 1.51 -32.27 -7.15
C VAL A 98 2.85 -32.57 -6.46
N PRO A 99 3.22 -33.83 -6.22
CA PRO A 99 4.45 -34.20 -5.55
C PRO A 99 5.65 -33.45 -6.16
N TRP A 100 6.59 -33.03 -5.32
CA TRP A 100 7.76 -32.25 -5.77
C TRP A 100 8.51 -32.95 -6.91
N THR A 101 8.60 -34.28 -6.86
CA THR A 101 9.17 -35.13 -7.91
C THR A 101 8.52 -34.94 -9.27
N ASP A 102 7.21 -34.70 -9.32
CA ASP A 102 6.45 -34.55 -10.57
C ASP A 102 6.51 -33.11 -11.10
N ARG A 103 6.87 -32.14 -10.25
CA ARG A 103 7.04 -30.72 -10.64
C ARG A 103 8.40 -30.43 -11.25
N LEU A 104 9.43 -31.16 -10.84
CA LEU A 104 10.82 -30.92 -11.25
C LEU A 104 11.03 -30.97 -12.78
N PRO A 105 10.47 -31.94 -13.54
CA PRO A 105 10.63 -31.97 -14.99
C PRO A 105 10.02 -30.73 -15.67
N ALA A 106 8.85 -30.29 -15.21
CA ALA A 106 8.18 -29.10 -15.76
C ALA A 106 8.93 -27.79 -15.43
N LEU A 107 9.53 -27.71 -14.24
CA LEU A 107 10.39 -26.58 -13.86
C LEU A 107 11.72 -26.58 -14.63
N ALA A 108 12.32 -27.74 -14.86
CA ALA A 108 13.54 -27.89 -15.66
C ALA A 108 13.32 -27.60 -17.15
N ALA A 109 12.12 -27.88 -17.67
CA ALA A 109 11.73 -27.56 -19.04
C ALA A 109 11.37 -26.08 -19.24
N ARG A 110 11.19 -25.30 -18.16
CA ARG A 110 10.87 -23.88 -18.25
C ARG A 110 12.12 -23.11 -18.67
N PRO A 111 12.09 -22.38 -19.80
CA PRO A 111 13.21 -21.54 -20.21
C PRO A 111 13.50 -20.54 -19.09
N LEU A 112 14.75 -20.51 -18.62
CA LEU A 112 15.24 -19.41 -17.82
C LEU A 112 15.19 -18.19 -18.73
N HIS A 113 14.30 -17.24 -18.43
CA HIS A 113 14.16 -16.06 -19.26
C HIS A 113 15.42 -15.20 -19.11
N THR A 114 16.42 -15.49 -19.93
CA THR A 114 17.56 -14.63 -20.20
C THR A 114 17.35 -13.98 -21.55
N ASP A 115 16.49 -12.95 -21.61
CA ASP A 115 16.71 -11.90 -22.61
C ASP A 115 16.03 -10.57 -22.26
N THR A 116 16.76 -9.73 -21.54
CA THR A 116 16.83 -8.30 -21.88
C THR A 116 18.30 -7.90 -21.89
N ALA A 117 19.09 -8.59 -22.73
CA ALA A 117 20.30 -8.01 -23.28
C ALA A 117 19.98 -7.62 -24.73
N GLY A 118 19.03 -6.70 -24.87
CA GLY A 118 18.80 -5.99 -26.13
C GLY A 118 20.04 -5.18 -26.45
N ALA A 119 20.89 -5.78 -27.27
CA ALA A 119 22.04 -5.18 -27.90
C ALA A 119 21.68 -3.82 -28.52
N VAL A 120 22.32 -2.76 -28.04
CA VAL A 120 22.56 -1.56 -28.84
C VAL A 120 23.76 -1.86 -29.73
N ILE A 121 23.48 -2.22 -30.98
CA ILE A 121 24.34 -2.07 -32.16
C ILE A 121 23.36 -1.56 -33.24
N ALA A 122 23.49 -0.38 -33.84
CA ALA A 122 24.66 0.40 -34.22
C ALA A 122 24.52 1.90 -33.88
#